data_AF-A0A1F5RQ86-F1
#
_entry.id   AF-A0A1F5RQ86-F1
#
_cell.length_a   1.000
_cell.length_b   1.000
_cell.length_c   1.000
_cell.angle_alpha   90.00
_cell.angle_beta   90.00
_cell.angle_gamma   90.00
#
_symmetry.space_group_name_H-M   'P 1'
#
loop_
_entity.id
_entity.type
_entity.pdbx_description
1 polymer ?
#
loop_
_entity_poly.entity_id
_entity_poly.type
_entity_poly.pdbx_seq_one_letter_code
_entity_poly.pdbx_strand_id
1 'polypeptide(L)'
;MTKPRGPRLVRSAKRAPANRRASTRARLASALERCAAGERDLLALLLVERLTPAEAAEALGISTRSLRRAFAAVMAELEAALRTGATGGARRARVRSSVTAEYLRRAS
;
A
#
# COMPACT_ATOMS: atom_id res chain seq x y z
N MET A 1 -23.75 14.31 52.03
CA MET A 1 -22.27 14.41 51.87
C MET A 1 -21.89 13.81 50.52
N THR A 2 -21.07 14.54 49.77
CA THR A 2 -21.03 14.58 48.30
C THR A 2 -19.96 13.63 47.74
N LYS A 3 -20.29 12.86 46.70
CA LYS A 3 -19.34 12.04 45.90
C LYS A 3 -18.24 12.91 45.29
N PRO A 4 -16.96 12.51 45.30
CA PRO A 4 -15.99 13.04 44.36
C PRO A 4 -16.01 12.23 43.05
N ARG A 5 -16.28 12.95 41.95
CA ARG A 5 -16.12 12.50 40.56
C ARG A 5 -14.71 12.87 40.05
N GLY A 6 -13.97 11.87 39.56
CA GLY A 6 -12.85 11.99 38.61
C GLY A 6 -11.49 12.48 39.18
N PRO A 7 -10.37 12.40 38.40
CA PRO A 7 -10.36 12.34 36.94
C PRO A 7 -9.28 11.42 36.28
N ARG A 8 -9.37 11.36 34.95
CA ARG A 8 -8.30 11.07 33.95
C ARG A 8 -7.88 9.62 33.73
N LEU A 9 -8.57 9.01 32.76
CA LEU A 9 -7.95 8.09 31.80
C LEU A 9 -6.72 8.77 31.18
N VAL A 10 -5.54 8.45 31.69
CA VAL A 10 -4.27 8.66 30.98
C VAL A 10 -4.29 7.75 29.76
N ARG A 11 -4.81 8.29 28.66
CA ARG A 11 -4.73 7.72 27.32
C ARG A 11 -3.25 7.77 26.94
N SER A 12 -2.53 6.77 27.41
CA SER A 12 -1.12 6.56 27.11
C SER A 12 -1.02 6.41 25.60
N ALA A 13 -0.62 7.49 24.93
CA ALA A 13 -0.25 7.47 23.53
C ALA A 13 0.97 6.56 23.44
N LYS A 14 0.70 5.26 23.23
CA LYS A 14 1.69 4.20 23.14
C LYS A 14 2.54 4.50 21.90
N ARG A 15 3.60 5.30 22.08
CA ARG A 15 4.65 5.50 21.08
C ARG A 15 5.12 4.11 20.70
N ALA A 16 4.75 3.66 19.50
CA ALA A 16 5.17 2.37 19.01
C ALA A 16 6.72 2.34 19.05
N PRO A 17 7.32 1.27 19.60
CA PRO A 17 8.78 1.20 19.74
C PRO A 17 9.43 1.37 18.36
N ALA A 18 10.49 2.16 18.28
CA ALA A 18 11.19 2.51 17.04
C ALA A 18 11.55 1.27 16.19
N ASN A 19 11.81 0.14 16.84
CA ASN A 19 12.10 -1.14 16.22
C ASN A 19 10.94 -1.69 15.35
N ARG A 20 9.67 -1.43 15.73
CA ARG A 20 8.52 -1.78 14.89
C ARG A 20 8.51 -0.98 13.59
N ARG A 21 8.85 0.32 13.62
CA ARG A 21 8.86 1.17 12.41
C ARG A 21 9.95 0.73 11.42
N ALA A 22 11.14 0.38 11.91
CA ALA A 22 12.20 -0.19 11.08
C ALA A 22 11.75 -1.50 10.41
N SER A 23 11.06 -2.38 11.16
CA SER A 23 10.49 -3.61 10.61
C SER A 23 9.37 -3.36 9.58
N THR A 24 8.54 -2.33 9.78
CA THR A 24 7.48 -1.95 8.83
C THR A 24 8.07 -1.41 7.53
N ARG A 25 9.10 -0.54 7.62
CA ARG A 25 9.79 0.00 6.46
C ARG A 25 10.48 -1.10 5.65
N ALA A 26 11.13 -2.04 6.31
CA ALA A 26 11.75 -3.19 5.64
C ALA A 26 10.70 -4.09 4.95
N ARG A 27 9.57 -4.35 5.60
CA ARG A 27 8.45 -5.11 4.99
C ARG A 27 7.84 -4.40 3.79
N LEU A 28 7.69 -3.07 3.87
CA LEU A 28 7.20 -2.27 2.76
C LEU A 28 8.20 -2.29 1.60
N ALA A 29 9.49 -2.09 1.86
CA ALA A 29 10.54 -2.15 0.83
C ALA A 29 10.54 -3.51 0.12
N SER A 30 10.52 -4.62 0.86
CA SER A 30 10.44 -5.96 0.29
C SER A 30 9.12 -6.24 -0.45
N ALA A 31 8.03 -5.57 -0.08
CA ALA A 31 6.77 -5.66 -0.83
C ALA A 31 6.86 -4.88 -2.15
N LEU A 32 7.44 -3.69 -2.14
CA LEU A 32 7.64 -2.86 -3.33
C LEU A 32 8.63 -3.49 -4.32
N GLU A 33 9.68 -4.18 -3.84
CA GLU A 33 10.60 -4.94 -4.69
C GLU A 33 9.91 -6.06 -5.47
N ARG A 34 8.79 -6.59 -4.94
CA ARG A 34 7.99 -7.62 -5.63
C ARG A 34 6.99 -7.05 -6.62
N CYS A 35 6.73 -5.75 -6.60
CA CYS A 35 5.86 -5.08 -7.56
C CYS A 35 6.53 -5.03 -8.94
N ALA A 36 5.74 -5.24 -9.98
CA ALA A 36 6.18 -5.06 -11.36
C ALA A 36 6.58 -3.60 -11.61
N ALA A 37 7.38 -3.37 -12.66
CA ALA A 37 7.84 -2.02 -13.02
C ALA A 37 6.66 -1.05 -13.19
N GLY A 38 5.65 -1.40 -13.99
CA GLY A 38 4.47 -0.56 -14.19
C GLY A 38 3.61 -0.33 -12.93
N GLU A 39 3.65 -1.24 -11.95
CA GLU A 39 2.98 -1.01 -10.65
C GLU A 39 3.75 0.02 -9.82
N ARG A 40 5.09 -0.03 -9.85
CA ARG A 40 5.94 0.96 -9.20
C ARG A 40 5.80 2.33 -9.86
N ASP A 41 5.71 2.39 -11.19
CA ASP A 41 5.48 3.63 -11.93
C ASP A 41 4.12 4.25 -11.59
N LEU A 42 3.06 3.44 -11.56
CA LEU A 42 1.74 3.86 -11.11
C LEU A 42 1.77 4.43 -9.69
N LEU A 43 2.46 3.77 -8.75
CA LEU A 43 2.59 4.27 -7.38
C LEU A 43 3.39 5.58 -7.33
N ALA A 44 4.45 5.71 -8.12
CA ALA A 44 5.25 6.92 -8.19
C ALA A 44 4.41 8.12 -8.69
N LEU A 45 3.67 7.94 -9.78
CA LEU A 45 2.82 9.00 -10.35
C LEU A 45 1.76 9.49 -9.35
N LEU A 46 1.10 8.58 -8.62
CA LEU A 46 0.01 8.94 -7.71
C LEU A 46 0.48 9.42 -6.34
N LEU A 47 1.55 8.85 -5.79
CA LEU A 47 1.95 9.09 -4.39
C LEU A 47 3.16 10.00 -4.25
N VAL A 48 4.06 10.03 -5.23
CA VAL A 48 5.27 10.86 -5.22
C VAL A 48 5.03 12.13 -6.03
N GLU A 49 4.65 11.98 -7.29
CA GLU A 49 4.38 13.11 -8.20
C GLU A 49 3.01 13.75 -7.97
N ARG A 50 2.15 13.09 -7.19
CA ARG A 50 0.81 13.57 -6.79
C ARG A 50 -0.11 13.91 -7.97
N LEU A 51 0.06 13.23 -9.10
CA LEU A 51 -0.84 13.37 -10.23
C LEU A 51 -2.25 12.94 -9.87
N THR A 52 -3.23 13.56 -10.52
CA THR A 52 -4.60 13.06 -10.48
C THR A 52 -4.69 11.69 -11.17
N PRO A 53 -5.71 10.88 -10.84
CA PRO A 53 -5.92 9.61 -11.54
C PRO A 53 -6.12 9.73 -13.05
N ALA A 54 -6.56 10.89 -13.54
CA ALA A 54 -6.72 11.16 -14.97
C ALA A 54 -5.35 11.36 -15.64
N GLU A 55 -4.53 12.27 -15.10
CA GLU A 55 -3.18 12.56 -15.61
C GLU A 55 -2.27 11.32 -15.54
N ALA A 56 -2.32 10.57 -14.45
CA ALA A 56 -1.54 9.34 -14.32
C ALA A 56 -2.00 8.25 -15.31
N ALA A 57 -3.29 8.21 -15.64
CA ALA A 57 -3.83 7.24 -16.60
C ALA A 57 -3.40 7.58 -18.02
N GLU A 58 -3.43 8.87 -18.36
CA GLU A 58 -2.91 9.41 -19.61
C GLU A 58 -1.40 9.14 -19.75
N ALA A 59 -0.60 9.44 -18.72
CA ALA A 59 0.84 9.18 -18.73
C ALA A 59 1.20 7.69 -18.91
N LEU A 60 0.34 6.78 -18.45
CA LEU A 60 0.53 5.33 -18.59
C LEU A 60 -0.17 4.75 -19.83
N GLY A 61 -0.88 5.56 -20.63
CA GLY A 61 -1.62 5.09 -21.81
C GLY A 61 -2.79 4.16 -21.50
N ILE A 62 -3.36 4.20 -20.29
CA ILE A 62 -4.45 3.29 -19.87
C ILE A 62 -5.72 4.06 -19.50
N SER A 63 -6.85 3.37 -19.41
CA SER A 63 -8.08 4.00 -18.90
C SER A 63 -7.97 4.32 -17.40
N THR A 64 -8.59 5.42 -16.96
CA THR A 64 -8.69 5.77 -15.53
C THR A 64 -9.34 4.66 -14.70
N ARG A 65 -10.28 3.90 -15.29
CA ARG A 65 -10.89 2.74 -14.63
C ARG A 65 -9.88 1.62 -14.38
N SER A 66 -9.04 1.31 -15.38
CA SER A 66 -7.96 0.33 -15.26
C SER A 66 -6.94 0.78 -14.22
N LEU A 67 -6.53 2.05 -14.27
CA LEU A 67 -5.61 2.64 -13.28
C LEU A 67 -6.14 2.51 -11.86
N ARG A 68 -7.41 2.89 -11.61
CA ARG A 68 -8.02 2.79 -10.28
C ARG A 68 -8.09 1.35 -9.78
N ARG A 69 -8.39 0.39 -10.66
CA ARG A 69 -8.40 -1.05 -10.31
C ARG A 69 -6.99 -1.55 -9.97
N ALA A 70 -5.99 -1.18 -10.77
CA ALA A 70 -4.60 -1.54 -10.52
C ALA A 70 -4.10 -0.92 -9.19
N PHE A 71 -4.36 0.36 -8.96
CA PHE A 71 -4.02 1.04 -7.72
C PHE A 71 -4.65 0.35 -6.49
N ALA A 72 -5.94 0.06 -6.54
CA ALA A 72 -6.64 -0.63 -5.44
C ALA A 72 -6.06 -2.03 -5.17
N ALA A 73 -5.72 -2.78 -6.23
CA ALA A 73 -5.12 -4.10 -6.11
C ALA A 73 -3.73 -4.03 -5.46
N VAL A 74 -2.86 -3.12 -5.93
CA VAL A 74 -1.51 -2.93 -5.39
C VAL A 74 -1.57 -2.48 -3.92
N MET A 75 -2.44 -1.52 -3.57
CA MET A 75 -2.59 -1.08 -2.18
C MET A 75 -3.07 -2.21 -1.27
N ALA A 76 -4.02 -3.05 -1.71
CA ALA A 76 -4.47 -4.20 -0.94
C ALA A 76 -3.34 -5.22 -0.70
N GLU A 77 -2.43 -5.40 -1.66
CA GLU A 77 -1.25 -6.26 -1.52
C GLU A 77 -0.22 -5.69 -0.54
N LEU A 78 0.06 -4.39 -0.62
CA LEU A 78 0.96 -3.72 0.32
C LEU A 78 0.42 -3.81 1.74
N GLU A 79 -0.88 -3.56 1.95
CA GLU A 79 -1.50 -3.75 3.26
C GLU A 79 -1.45 -5.20 3.74
N ALA A 80 -1.67 -6.17 2.85
CA ALA A 80 -1.59 -7.59 3.20
C ALA A 80 -0.17 -7.98 3.61
N ALA A 81 0.86 -7.46 2.94
CA ALA A 81 2.26 -7.68 3.28
C ALA A 81 2.64 -7.04 4.64
N LEU A 82 2.00 -5.93 5.00
CA LEU A 82 2.20 -5.31 6.31
C LEU A 82 1.47 -6.07 7.43
N ARG A 83 0.29 -6.62 7.16
CA ARG A 83 -0.53 -7.39 8.12
C ARG A 83 0.01 -8.80 8.36
N THR A 84 0.40 -9.51 7.30
CA THR A 84 0.92 -10.87 7.40
C THR A 84 2.44 -10.79 7.54
N GLY A 85 2.94 -10.93 8.77
CA GLY A 85 4.37 -11.05 9.01
C GLY A 85 4.92 -12.28 8.27
N ALA A 86 5.48 -12.05 7.09
CA ALA A 86 6.36 -12.93 6.31
C ALA A 86 6.10 -14.44 6.44
N THR A 87 5.24 -15.03 5.60
CA THR A 87 5.46 -16.38 5.02
C THR A 87 4.35 -16.86 4.06
N GLY A 88 3.07 -16.53 4.29
CA GLY A 88 1.97 -17.08 3.47
C GLY A 88 1.43 -16.17 2.34
N GLY A 89 1.48 -14.85 2.53
CA GLY A 89 0.86 -13.88 1.60
C GLY A 89 1.67 -13.60 0.33
N ALA A 90 2.98 -13.86 0.36
CA ALA A 90 3.89 -13.48 -0.73
C ALA A 90 3.61 -14.23 -2.04
N ARG A 91 3.20 -15.50 -1.97
CA ARG A 91 2.88 -16.31 -3.15
C ARG A 91 1.59 -15.83 -3.82
N ARG A 92 0.56 -15.50 -3.03
CA ARG A 92 -0.72 -14.99 -3.54
C ARG A 92 -0.61 -13.57 -4.11
N ALA A 93 0.23 -12.74 -3.50
CA ALA A 93 0.58 -11.41 -4.03
C ALA A 93 1.33 -11.53 -5.37
N ARG A 94 2.32 -12.42 -5.47
CA ARG A 94 3.10 -12.59 -6.72
C ARG A 94 2.23 -12.98 -7.92
N VAL A 95 1.24 -13.86 -7.72
CA VAL A 95 0.29 -14.28 -8.78
C VAL A 95 -0.66 -13.16 -9.19
N ARG A 96 -1.03 -12.25 -8.28
CA ARG A 96 -1.90 -11.12 -8.61
C ARG A 96 -1.14 -9.96 -9.24
N SER A 97 0.05 -9.63 -8.72
CA SER A 97 0.95 -8.65 -9.35
C SER A 97 1.28 -9.04 -10.79
N SER A 98 1.47 -10.35 -11.10
CA SER A 98 1.64 -10.78 -12.49
C SER A 98 0.39 -10.52 -13.35
N VAL A 99 -0.82 -10.71 -12.80
CA VAL A 99 -2.08 -10.45 -13.52
C VAL A 99 -2.27 -8.96 -13.74
N THR A 100 -1.97 -8.11 -12.76
CA THR A 100 -2.03 -6.64 -12.90
C THR A 100 -0.98 -6.16 -13.90
N ALA A 101 0.24 -6.68 -13.84
CA ALA A 101 1.30 -6.39 -14.80
C ALA A 101 0.96 -6.85 -16.22
N GLU A 102 0.25 -7.97 -16.37
CA GLU A 102 -0.27 -8.44 -17.65
C GLU A 102 -1.41 -7.54 -18.15
N TYR A 103 -2.27 -7.06 -17.25
CA TYR A 103 -3.30 -6.07 -17.57
C TYR A 103 -2.71 -4.76 -18.06
N LEU A 104 -1.64 -4.27 -17.40
CA LEU A 104 -0.91 -3.08 -17.83
C LEU A 104 -0.21 -3.33 -19.18
N ARG A 105 0.41 -4.50 -19.37
CA ARG A 105 1.04 -4.87 -20.65
C ARG A 105 0.06 -4.99 -21.81
N ARG A 106 -1.14 -5.53 -21.59
CA ARG A 106 -2.18 -5.66 -22.64
C ARG A 106 -2.87 -4.35 -22.99
N ALA A 107 -2.70 -3.33 -22.15
CA ALA A 107 -3.26 -2.00 -22.38
C ALA A 107 -2.27 -1.06 -23.08
N SER A 108 -1.02 -1.49 -23.30
CA SER A 108 0.01 -0.82 -24.10
C SER A 108 0.05 -1.41 -25.52
#